data_AF-A0A381YD59-F1
#
_entry.id   AF-A0A381YD59-F1
#
_cell.length_a   1.000
_cell.length_b   1.000
_cell.length_c   1.000
_cell.angle_alpha   90.00
_cell.angle_beta   90.00
_cell.angle_gamma   90.00
#
_symmetry.space_group_name_H-M   'P 1'
#
loop_
_entity.id
_entity.type
_entity.pdbx_description
1 polymer ?
#
loop_
_entity_poly.entity_id
_entity_poly.type
_entity_poly.pdbx_seq_one_letter_code
_entity_poly.pdbx_strand_id
1 'polypeptide(L)'
;MPVFDDMDLSSSDEELIAEINDALVRFIKSEETQLQLEPMNSFRRRMVHKIGTKYKLTSESTGEGINRSVSLRKTEQTEIPENIIQNNVIDRGIEIFYAKPGTEIVLRKDGSFGIALNEREPRILDRRPVEDGEFRIRQNKIVCRNDSNW
;
A
#
# COMPACT_ATOMS: atom_id res chain seq x y z
N MET A 1 -3.90 -3.84 -17.17
CA MET A 1 -5.15 -3.04 -17.12
C MET A 1 -5.39 -2.62 -15.68
N PRO A 2 -5.64 -1.33 -15.42
CA PRO A 2 -6.00 -0.84 -14.09
C PRO A 2 -7.36 -1.42 -13.66
N VAL A 3 -7.49 -1.72 -12.37
CA VAL A 3 -8.56 -2.54 -11.77
C VAL A 3 -9.86 -1.76 -11.56
N PHE A 4 -9.74 -0.44 -11.60
CA PHE A 4 -10.71 0.52 -11.14
C PHE A 4 -10.90 1.66 -12.14
N ASP A 5 -10.64 1.43 -13.45
CA ASP A 5 -10.75 2.46 -14.51
C ASP A 5 -12.12 3.19 -14.54
N ASP A 6 -13.18 2.58 -13.97
CA ASP A 6 -14.52 3.19 -13.85
C ASP A 6 -14.83 3.82 -12.47
N MET A 7 -13.85 3.93 -11.56
CA MET A 7 -14.02 4.55 -10.24
C MET A 7 -13.05 5.71 -10.07
N ASP A 8 -13.58 6.92 -9.89
CA ASP A 8 -12.82 8.03 -9.31
C ASP A 8 -12.45 7.66 -7.87
N LEU A 9 -11.25 7.09 -7.69
CA LEU A 9 -10.72 6.75 -6.37
C LEU A 9 -10.21 8.01 -5.68
N SER A 10 -10.67 8.26 -4.46
CA SER A 10 -10.03 9.25 -3.60
C SER A 10 -8.72 8.69 -3.04
N SER A 11 -7.83 9.56 -2.56
CA SER A 11 -6.60 9.12 -1.86
C SER A 11 -6.89 8.21 -0.66
N SER A 12 -8.04 8.39 -0.01
CA SER A 12 -8.49 7.51 1.08
C SER A 12 -8.89 6.11 0.60
N ASP A 13 -9.36 5.99 -0.65
CA ASP A 13 -9.71 4.69 -1.24
C ASP A 13 -8.45 3.93 -1.66
N GLU A 14 -7.44 4.63 -2.17
CA GLU A 14 -6.13 4.06 -2.50
C GLU A 14 -5.41 3.50 -1.25
N GLU A 15 -5.42 4.25 -0.14
CA GLU A 15 -4.90 3.76 1.15
C GLU A 15 -5.61 2.47 1.58
N LEU A 16 -6.94 2.44 1.48
CA LEU A 16 -7.73 1.27 1.85
C LEU A 16 -7.45 0.06 0.92
N ILE A 17 -7.24 0.28 -0.38
CA ILE A 17 -6.84 -0.77 -1.32
C ILE A 17 -5.49 -1.37 -0.90
N ALA A 18 -4.52 -0.52 -0.55
CA ALA A 18 -3.21 -0.96 -0.09
C ALA A 18 -3.30 -1.77 1.21
N GLU A 19 -4.09 -1.31 2.20
CA GLU A 19 -4.32 -2.03 3.45
C GLU A 19 -4.96 -3.41 3.22
N ILE A 20 -5.99 -3.48 2.36
CA ILE A 20 -6.66 -4.75 2.03
C ILE A 20 -5.70 -5.69 1.30
N ASN A 21 -4.90 -5.20 0.35
CA ASN A 21 -3.93 -6.03 -0.35
C ASN A 21 -2.86 -6.60 0.60
N ASP A 22 -2.33 -5.80 1.53
CA ASP A 22 -1.37 -6.29 2.52
C ASP A 22 -2.00 -7.35 3.44
N ALA A 23 -3.23 -7.11 3.90
CA ALA A 23 -3.98 -8.10 4.68
C ALA A 23 -4.21 -9.40 3.90
N LEU A 24 -4.54 -9.33 2.61
CA LEU A 24 -4.74 -10.50 1.77
C LEU A 24 -3.46 -11.26 1.49
N VAL A 25 -2.34 -10.58 1.26
CA VAL A 25 -1.03 -11.24 1.10
C VAL A 25 -0.66 -12.00 2.37
N ARG A 26 -0.87 -11.41 3.55
CA ARG A 26 -0.64 -12.08 4.84
C ARG A 26 -1.57 -13.27 5.02
N PHE A 27 -2.86 -13.10 4.72
CA PHE A 27 -3.86 -14.17 4.80
C PHE A 27 -3.51 -15.33 3.86
N ILE A 28 -3.14 -15.08 2.60
CA ILE A 28 -2.78 -16.13 1.64
C ILE A 28 -1.57 -16.93 2.11
N LYS A 29 -0.59 -16.25 2.71
CA LYS A 29 0.62 -16.89 3.27
C LYS A 29 0.41 -17.60 4.61
N SER A 30 -0.70 -17.36 5.32
CA SER A 30 -1.01 -18.04 6.58
C SER A 30 -1.65 -19.41 6.33
N GLU A 31 -1.82 -20.22 7.39
CA GLU A 31 -2.56 -21.49 7.33
C GLU A 31 -4.08 -21.31 7.40
N GLU A 32 -4.57 -20.09 7.62
CA GLU A 32 -6.00 -19.82 7.73
C GLU A 32 -6.70 -20.07 6.40
N THR A 33 -7.92 -20.62 6.44
CA THR A 33 -8.71 -20.92 5.24
C THR A 33 -9.73 -19.83 4.91
N GLN A 34 -10.06 -18.99 5.89
CA GLN A 34 -11.07 -17.94 5.81
C GLN A 34 -10.60 -16.67 6.54
N LEU A 35 -10.83 -15.52 5.91
CA LEU A 35 -10.60 -14.18 6.46
C LEU A 35 -11.93 -13.45 6.57
N GLN A 36 -12.31 -13.09 7.80
CA GLN A 36 -13.46 -12.24 8.07
C GLN A 36 -13.01 -10.79 8.23
N LEU A 37 -13.55 -9.88 7.42
CA LEU A 37 -13.25 -8.45 7.53
C LEU A 37 -14.25 -7.73 8.44
N GLU A 38 -13.84 -6.56 8.92
CA GLU A 38 -14.70 -5.66 9.68
C GLU A 38 -15.92 -5.20 8.84
N PRO A 39 -17.06 -4.90 9.49
CA PRO A 39 -18.21 -4.29 8.82
C PRO A 39 -17.82 -3.02 8.07
N MET A 40 -18.31 -2.89 6.83
CA MET A 40 -17.95 -1.78 5.95
C MET A 40 -19.11 -1.40 5.04
N ASN A 41 -19.10 -0.18 4.50
CA ASN A 41 -20.17 0.30 3.61
C ASN A 41 -20.19 -0.45 2.25
N SER A 42 -21.26 -0.27 1.47
CA SER A 42 -21.48 -0.97 0.20
C SER A 42 -20.36 -0.76 -0.83
N PHE A 43 -19.78 0.45 -0.88
CA PHE A 43 -18.69 0.78 -1.79
C PHE A 43 -17.42 -0.02 -1.44
N ARG A 44 -17.02 -0.01 -0.17
CA ARG A 44 -15.87 -0.77 0.33
C ARG A 44 -16.05 -2.29 0.14
N ARG A 45 -17.25 -2.82 0.40
CA ARG A 45 -17.54 -4.24 0.14
C ARG A 45 -17.35 -4.59 -1.34
N ARG A 46 -17.87 -3.75 -2.25
CA ARG A 46 -17.70 -3.94 -3.71
C ARG A 46 -16.21 -3.96 -4.10
N MET A 47 -15.41 -3.09 -3.49
CA MET A 47 -13.97 -3.03 -3.71
C MET A 47 -13.28 -4.31 -3.24
N VAL A 48 -13.56 -4.79 -2.03
CA VAL A 48 -13.03 -6.06 -1.51
C VAL A 48 -13.40 -7.23 -2.42
N HIS A 49 -14.66 -7.32 -2.88
CA HIS A 49 -15.07 -8.36 -3.83
C HIS A 49 -14.25 -8.31 -5.12
N LYS A 50 -14.04 -7.12 -5.70
CA LYS A 50 -13.19 -6.96 -6.89
C LYS A 50 -11.75 -7.40 -6.63
N ILE A 51 -11.16 -7.01 -5.51
CA ILE A 51 -9.80 -7.39 -5.13
C ILE A 51 -9.71 -8.91 -4.94
N GLY A 52 -10.62 -9.51 -4.17
CA GLY A 52 -10.67 -10.94 -3.90
C GLY A 52 -10.73 -11.79 -5.17
N THR A 53 -11.50 -11.37 -6.18
CA THR A 53 -11.54 -12.03 -7.49
C THR A 53 -10.16 -12.09 -8.16
N LYS A 54 -9.31 -11.07 -8.00
CA LYS A 54 -7.95 -11.06 -8.58
C LYS A 54 -7.03 -12.07 -7.92
N TYR A 55 -7.18 -12.25 -6.61
CA TYR A 55 -6.48 -13.29 -5.85
C TYR A 55 -7.11 -14.69 -6.01
N LYS A 56 -8.13 -14.82 -6.88
CA LYS A 56 -8.90 -16.04 -7.10
C LYS A 56 -9.52 -16.61 -5.80
N LEU A 57 -9.85 -15.71 -4.87
CA LEU A 57 -10.56 -16.03 -3.63
C LEU A 57 -12.07 -16.10 -3.87
N THR A 58 -12.76 -16.92 -3.08
CA THR A 58 -14.22 -16.81 -2.96
C THR A 58 -14.55 -15.67 -2.00
N SER A 59 -15.57 -14.89 -2.33
CA SER A 59 -15.96 -13.72 -1.54
C SER A 59 -17.46 -13.68 -1.30
N GLU A 60 -17.87 -13.45 -0.06
CA GLU A 60 -19.27 -13.48 0.35
C GLU A 60 -19.54 -12.34 1.34
N SER A 61 -20.61 -11.57 1.13
CA SER A 61 -21.03 -10.57 2.12
C SER A 61 -21.91 -11.22 3.19
N THR A 62 -21.50 -11.16 4.45
CA THR A 62 -22.24 -11.71 5.60
C THR A 62 -22.76 -10.60 6.52
N GLY A 63 -23.81 -10.86 7.28
CA GLY A 63 -24.45 -9.90 8.19
C GLY A 63 -25.45 -8.92 7.53
N GLU A 64 -26.07 -8.07 8.35
CA GLU A 64 -27.16 -7.16 7.93
C GLU A 64 -26.87 -5.70 8.29
N GLY A 65 -27.38 -4.77 7.46
CA GLY A 65 -27.31 -3.33 7.72
C GLY A 65 -25.87 -2.83 7.95
N ILE A 66 -25.65 -2.21 9.11
CA ILE A 66 -24.36 -1.67 9.54
C ILE A 66 -23.34 -2.74 9.93
N ASN A 67 -23.79 -3.96 10.25
CA ASN A 67 -22.94 -5.09 10.62
C ASN A 67 -22.51 -5.92 9.40
N ARG A 68 -22.85 -5.46 8.19
CA ARG A 68 -22.57 -6.18 6.97
C ARG A 68 -21.09 -6.06 6.59
N SER A 69 -20.44 -7.22 6.47
CA SER A 69 -19.00 -7.39 6.25
C SER A 69 -18.76 -8.32 5.05
N VAL A 70 -17.50 -8.54 4.69
CA VAL A 70 -17.11 -9.48 3.63
C VAL A 70 -16.22 -10.57 4.22
N SER A 71 -16.55 -11.80 3.87
CA SER A 71 -15.78 -13.00 4.17
C SER A 71 -15.08 -13.48 2.91
N LEU A 72 -13.78 -13.78 3.03
CA LEU A 72 -12.96 -14.26 1.93
C LEU A 72 -12.44 -15.65 2.27
N ARG A 73 -12.50 -16.59 1.32
CA ARG A 73 -12.00 -17.96 1.53
C ARG A 73 -11.06 -18.37 0.41
N LYS A 74 -10.01 -19.10 0.81
CA LYS A 74 -9.05 -19.70 -0.11
C LYS A 74 -9.72 -20.78 -0.96
N THR A 75 -9.19 -20.94 -2.15
CA THR A 75 -9.55 -21.93 -3.15
C THR A 75 -8.28 -22.63 -3.61
N GLU A 76 -8.40 -23.75 -4.31
CA GLU A 76 -7.26 -24.45 -4.92
C GLU A 76 -6.53 -23.59 -5.97
N GLN A 77 -7.20 -22.54 -6.47
CA GLN A 77 -6.65 -21.61 -7.46
C GLN A 77 -6.13 -20.32 -6.84
N THR A 78 -6.17 -20.18 -5.50
CA THR A 78 -5.75 -18.95 -4.83
C THR A 78 -4.27 -18.67 -5.11
N GLU A 79 -4.01 -17.48 -5.63
CA GLU A 79 -2.67 -17.03 -5.98
C GLU A 79 -2.50 -15.55 -5.65
N ILE A 80 -1.27 -15.13 -5.41
CA ILE A 80 -0.93 -13.71 -5.30
C ILE A 80 -0.61 -13.22 -6.70
N PRO A 81 -1.38 -12.28 -7.28
CA PRO A 81 -1.09 -11.76 -8.61
C PRO A 81 0.30 -11.11 -8.65
N GLU A 82 1.10 -11.43 -9.66
CA GLU A 82 2.45 -10.86 -9.86
C GLU A 82 2.44 -9.33 -9.88
N ASN A 83 1.34 -8.74 -10.37
CA ASN A 83 1.15 -7.29 -10.45
C ASN A 83 0.84 -6.61 -9.09
N ILE A 84 0.52 -7.37 -8.04
CA ILE A 84 0.36 -6.85 -6.67
C ILE A 84 1.63 -7.07 -5.83
N ILE A 85 2.47 -8.04 -6.23
CA ILE A 85 3.84 -8.18 -5.72
C ILE A 85 4.74 -7.05 -6.26
N GLN A 86 4.28 -6.31 -7.27
CA GLN A 86 4.80 -4.97 -7.53
C GLN A 86 4.44 -4.07 -6.36
N ASN A 87 5.30 -4.12 -5.34
CA ASN A 87 5.65 -3.01 -4.48
C ASN A 87 5.35 -1.73 -5.25
N ASN A 88 4.60 -0.80 -4.66
CA ASN A 88 4.68 0.60 -5.06
C ASN A 88 6.14 1.01 -4.84
N VAL A 89 6.99 0.76 -5.84
CA VAL A 89 8.37 1.15 -5.85
C VAL A 89 8.34 2.62 -6.18
N ILE A 90 8.40 3.44 -5.14
CA ILE A 90 8.53 4.87 -5.27
C ILE A 90 9.96 5.13 -5.74
N ASP A 91 10.07 5.52 -7.00
CA ASP A 91 11.31 5.93 -7.65
C ASP A 91 11.01 7.20 -8.47
N ARG A 92 11.71 8.30 -8.18
CA ARG A 92 11.59 9.58 -8.90
C ARG A 92 12.67 9.71 -9.98
N GLY A 93 13.34 8.61 -10.33
CA GLY A 93 14.39 8.56 -11.33
C GLY A 93 15.58 9.44 -10.95
N ILE A 94 15.89 10.39 -11.82
CA ILE A 94 17.05 11.28 -11.67
C ILE A 94 16.71 12.62 -11.01
N GLU A 95 15.46 12.81 -10.58
CA GLU A 95 15.01 14.05 -9.94
C GLU A 95 15.74 14.27 -8.61
N ILE A 96 16.30 15.48 -8.44
CA ILE A 96 17.04 15.89 -7.24
C ILE A 96 16.16 16.82 -6.43
N PHE A 97 16.00 16.50 -5.15
CA PHE A 97 15.32 17.31 -4.17
C PHE A 97 16.33 17.97 -3.23
N TYR A 98 15.95 19.12 -2.70
CA TYR A 98 16.81 19.92 -1.84
C TYR A 98 16.21 20.05 -0.44
N ALA A 99 17.06 19.95 0.57
CA ALA A 99 16.72 20.20 1.96
C ALA A 99 17.87 20.96 2.62
N LYS A 100 17.63 21.56 3.79
CA LYS A 100 18.73 22.13 4.57
C LYS A 100 19.66 20.99 5.03
N PRO A 101 20.99 21.12 4.93
CA PRO A 101 21.94 20.16 5.49
C PRO A 101 21.60 19.75 6.93
N GLY A 102 21.63 18.45 7.20
CA GLY A 102 21.24 17.84 8.47
C GLY A 102 19.73 17.70 8.70
N THR A 103 18.89 18.06 7.73
CA THR A 103 17.43 17.86 7.84
C THR A 103 17.09 16.39 7.69
N GLU A 104 16.31 15.86 8.63
CA GLU A 104 15.75 14.52 8.53
C GLU A 104 14.53 14.52 7.61
N ILE A 105 14.67 13.80 6.49
CA ILE A 105 13.61 13.59 5.51
C ILE A 105 13.01 12.21 5.72
N VAL A 106 11.69 12.12 5.54
CA VAL A 106 10.92 10.89 5.59
C VAL A 106 10.22 10.69 4.26
N LEU A 107 10.31 9.46 3.75
CA LEU A 107 9.55 8.93 2.64
C LEU A 107 8.43 8.06 3.20
N ARG A 108 7.20 8.32 2.78
CA ARG A 108 6.00 7.62 3.25
C ARG A 108 5.54 6.57 2.24
N LYS A 109 4.74 5.61 2.69
CA LYS A 109 4.21 4.51 1.87
C LYS A 109 3.32 4.96 0.70
N ASP A 110 2.75 6.16 0.79
CA ASP A 110 1.95 6.80 -0.26
C ASP A 110 2.80 7.54 -1.32
N GLY A 111 4.13 7.57 -1.15
CA GLY A 111 5.04 8.28 -2.05
C GLY A 111 5.21 9.77 -1.76
N SER A 112 4.54 10.30 -0.72
CA SER A 112 4.81 11.62 -0.19
C SER A 112 6.10 11.62 0.62
N PHE A 113 6.80 12.75 0.65
CA PHE A 113 8.03 12.91 1.43
C PHE A 113 8.13 14.32 2.01
N GLY A 114 8.95 14.48 3.05
CA GLY A 114 9.18 15.79 3.67
C GLY A 114 9.89 15.68 5.02
N ILE A 115 9.87 16.78 5.77
CA ILE A 115 10.49 16.86 7.10
C ILE A 115 9.69 16.02 8.10
N ALA A 116 10.38 15.29 8.96
CA ALA A 116 9.78 14.51 10.04
C ALA A 116 9.13 15.41 11.12
N LEU A 117 7.88 15.80 10.92
CA LEU A 117 7.10 16.57 11.90
C LEU A 117 6.06 15.63 12.55
N ASN A 118 6.41 15.02 13.69
CA ASN A 118 5.52 14.18 14.50
C ASN A 118 4.86 13.02 13.72
N GLU A 119 5.64 12.27 12.94
CA GLU A 119 5.11 11.19 12.09
C GLU A 119 4.85 9.89 12.82
N ARG A 120 3.75 9.23 12.42
CA ARG A 120 3.44 7.87 12.85
C ARG A 120 4.30 6.87 12.09
N GLU A 121 5.16 6.15 12.80
CA GLU A 121 6.03 5.06 12.29
C GLU A 121 5.40 4.10 11.28
N PRO A 122 4.14 3.61 11.42
CA PRO A 122 3.58 2.65 10.47
C PRO A 122 3.43 3.18 9.03
N ARG A 123 3.50 4.49 8.82
CA ARG A 123 3.40 5.13 7.49
C ARG A 123 4.75 5.41 6.84
N ILE A 124 5.84 5.28 7.60
CA ILE A 124 7.20 5.56 7.15
C ILE A 124 7.71 4.36 6.35
N LEU A 125 8.31 4.67 5.22
CA LEU A 125 8.90 3.72 4.30
C LEU A 125 10.43 3.83 4.31
N ASP A 126 10.95 5.06 4.37
CA ASP A 126 12.36 5.33 4.67
C ASP A 126 12.51 6.66 5.43
N ARG A 127 13.60 6.80 6.19
CA ARG A 127 13.91 8.01 6.96
C ARG A 127 15.42 8.23 6.93
N ARG A 128 15.85 9.45 6.59
CA ARG A 128 17.27 9.74 6.50
C ARG A 128 17.61 11.22 6.70
N PRO A 129 18.70 11.55 7.43
CA PRO A 129 19.29 12.89 7.41
C PRO A 129 19.97 13.17 6.07
N VAL A 130 19.66 14.33 5.50
CA VAL A 130 20.27 14.81 4.24
C VAL A 130 21.49 15.66 4.58
N GLU A 131 22.68 15.09 4.44
CA GLU A 131 23.94 15.74 4.84
C GLU A 131 24.33 16.89 3.90
N ASP A 132 24.34 16.65 2.59
CA ASP A 132 24.86 17.60 1.58
C ASP A 132 23.78 18.54 1.02
N GLY A 133 22.58 18.52 1.61
CA GLY A 133 21.43 19.32 1.19
C GLY A 133 20.72 18.82 -0.08
N GLU A 134 21.18 17.72 -0.67
CA GLU A 134 20.60 17.10 -1.88
C GLU A 134 20.24 15.64 -1.62
N PHE A 135 19.08 15.20 -2.11
CA PHE A 135 18.66 13.81 -2.03
C PHE A 135 17.82 13.39 -3.24
N ARG A 136 17.75 12.08 -3.47
CA ARG A 136 16.90 11.42 -4.47
C ARG A 136 16.00 10.40 -3.79
N ILE A 137 14.93 10.02 -4.49
CA ILE A 137 14.07 8.92 -4.07
C ILE A 137 14.22 7.80 -5.10
N ARG A 138 14.88 6.71 -4.70
CA ARG A 138 15.16 5.55 -5.56
C ARG A 138 14.72 4.30 -4.86
N GLN A 139 13.99 3.45 -5.56
CA GLN A 139 13.64 2.12 -5.07
C GLN A 139 13.18 2.09 -3.60
N ASN A 140 12.20 2.93 -3.24
CA ASN A 140 11.70 3.02 -1.86
C ASN A 140 12.73 3.52 -0.84
N LYS A 141 13.72 4.30 -1.26
CA LYS A 141 14.74 4.84 -0.36
C LYS A 141 15.08 6.29 -0.65
N ILE A 142 15.45 7.01 0.40
CA ILE A 142 16.11 8.30 0.34
C ILE A 142 17.60 8.04 0.12
N VAL A 143 18.09 8.49 -1.03
CA VAL A 143 19.46 8.31 -1.46
C VAL A 143 20.17 9.66 -1.42
N CYS A 144 21.29 9.72 -0.71
CA CYS A 144 22.16 10.89 -0.61
C CYS A 144 23.33 10.76 -1.59
N ARG A 145 24.00 11.87 -1.87
CA ARG A 145 25.07 11.96 -2.88
C ARG A 145 26.22 10.96 -2.68
N ASN A 146 26.51 10.59 -1.44
CA ASN A 146 27.60 9.67 -1.09
C ASN A 146 27.20 8.19 -1.15
N ASP A 147 25.94 7.89 -1.50
CA ASP A 147 25.49 6.52 -1.65
C ASP A 147 25.86 5.95 -3.03
N SER A 148 26.18 4.65 -3.05
CA SER A 148 26.51 3.91 -4.27
C SER A 148 25.39 3.93 -5.33
N ASN A 149 24.16 4.23 -4.93
CA ASN A 149 22.96 4.19 -5.76
C ASN A 149 22.38 5.59 -6.08
N TRP A 150 23.20 6.65 -5.96
CA TRP A 150 22.82 8.02 -6.35
C TRP A 150 22.25 8.09 -7.78
#